data_AF-A0A2S2QME4-F1
#
_entry.id   AF-A0A2S2QME4-F1
#
_cell.length_a   1.000
_cell.length_b   1.000
_cell.length_c   1.000
_cell.angle_alpha   90.00
_cell.angle_beta   90.00
_cell.angle_gamma   90.00
#
_symmetry.space_group_name_H-M   'P 1'
#
loop_
_entity.id
_entity.type
_entity.pdbx_description
1 polymer ?
#
loop_
_entity_poly.entity_id
_entity_poly.type
_entity_poly.pdbx_seq_one_letter_code
_entity_poly.pdbx_strand_id
1 'polypeptide(L)'
;MGWSIVSAPIMKFMSGLASLLIELYIYCYAFNYIEIAKSQVNLGLYGSNWTVMDLKFKKTLLLAMNMNSSHNRMMKVSPTSIINLEMFSRVMNMSYSIVSILLNSSAPDT
;
A
#
# COMPACT_ATOMS: atom_id res chain seq x y z
N MET A 1 12.41 37.95 5.99
CA MET A 1 13.63 37.28 5.48
C MET A 1 13.23 35.90 4.98
N GLY A 2 12.94 35.75 3.68
CA GLY A 2 12.59 34.44 3.11
C GLY A 2 13.85 33.60 2.92
N TRP A 3 13.86 32.37 3.44
CA TRP A 3 14.97 31.45 3.18
C TRP A 3 14.90 31.00 1.72
N SER A 4 16.00 31.13 0.97
CA SER A 4 16.04 30.68 -0.42
C SER A 4 15.83 29.16 -0.48
N ILE A 5 14.99 28.71 -1.42
CA ILE A 5 14.67 27.29 -1.65
C ILE A 5 15.94 26.44 -1.88
N VAL A 6 17.01 27.06 -2.38
CA VAL A 6 18.30 26.41 -2.66
C VAL A 6 19.20 26.30 -1.41
N SER A 7 18.71 26.71 -0.24
CA SER A 7 19.50 26.58 0.99
C SER A 7 19.80 25.12 1.32
N ALA A 8 21.04 24.85 1.74
CA ALA A 8 21.50 23.50 2.06
C ALA A 8 20.60 22.74 3.07
N PRO A 9 20.00 23.37 4.09
CA PRO A 9 19.06 22.70 4.99
C PRO A 9 17.80 22.21 4.28
N ILE A 10 17.21 23.03 3.39
CA ILE A 10 16.00 22.67 2.63
C ILE A 10 16.30 21.51 1.68
N MET A 11 17.43 21.57 0.96
CA MET A 11 17.84 20.50 0.06
C MET A 11 18.00 19.16 0.79
N LYS A 12 18.63 19.15 1.96
CA LYS A 12 18.78 17.94 2.79
C LYS A 12 17.44 17.40 3.29
N PHE A 13 16.54 18.28 3.70
CA PHE A 13 15.20 17.90 4.12
C PHE A 13 14.41 17.26 2.98
N MET A 14 14.40 17.91 1.80
CA MET A 14 13.70 17.42 0.62
C MET A 14 14.27 16.08 0.13
N SER A 15 15.59 15.90 0.14
CA SER A 15 16.20 14.61 -0.23
C SER A 15 15.82 13.51 0.75
N GLY A 16 15.83 13.79 2.06
CA GLY A 16 15.43 12.80 3.07
C GLY A 16 13.96 12.40 2.94
N LEU A 17 13.08 13.38 2.73
CA LEU A 17 11.66 13.14 2.49
C LEU A 17 11.43 12.30 1.22
N ALA A 18 12.11 12.65 0.12
CA ALA A 18 12.02 11.90 -1.12
C ALA A 18 12.46 10.44 -0.94
N SER A 19 13.59 10.19 -0.26
CA SER A 19 14.07 8.82 0.02
C SER A 19 13.04 8.00 0.80
N LEU A 20 12.49 8.56 1.88
CA LEU A 20 11.48 7.86 2.70
C LEU A 20 10.20 7.56 1.91
N LEU A 21 9.76 8.50 1.05
CA LEU A 21 8.60 8.29 0.18
C LEU A 21 8.86 7.20 -0.87
N ILE A 22 10.06 7.15 -1.45
CA ILE A 22 10.44 6.13 -2.43
C ILE A 22 10.47 4.75 -1.75
N GLU A 23 11.09 4.63 -0.58
CA GLU A 23 11.12 3.37 0.18
C GLU A 23 9.70 2.89 0.50
N LEU A 24 8.87 3.77 1.07
CA LEU A 24 7.47 3.45 1.38
C LEU A 24 6.69 3.02 0.13
N TYR A 25 6.87 3.72 -0.99
CA TYR A 25 6.23 3.39 -2.25
C TYR A 25 6.63 2.00 -2.75
N ILE A 26 7.92 1.66 -2.73
CA ILE A 26 8.42 0.34 -3.14
C ILE A 26 7.79 -0.77 -2.30
N TYR A 27 7.76 -0.61 -0.97
CA TYR A 27 7.12 -1.58 -0.08
C TYR A 27 5.63 -1.73 -0.36
N CYS A 28 4.89 -0.61 -0.43
CA CYS A 28 3.46 -0.64 -0.72
C CYS A 28 3.14 -1.27 -2.08
N TYR A 29 3.95 -1.00 -3.10
CA TYR A 29 3.79 -1.56 -4.43
C TYR A 29 4.05 -3.07 -4.44
N ALA A 30 5.15 -3.52 -3.82
CA ALA A 30 5.49 -4.94 -3.74
C ALA A 30 4.39 -5.74 -3.01
N PHE A 31 3.88 -5.23 -1.90
CA PHE A 31 2.79 -5.87 -1.17
C PHE A 31 1.50 -5.93 -1.99
N ASN A 32 1.14 -4.84 -2.66
CA ASN A 32 -0.04 -4.81 -3.54
C ASN A 32 0.09 -5.81 -4.70
N TYR A 33 1.28 -5.93 -5.31
CA TYR A 33 1.54 -6.90 -6.36
C TYR A 33 1.38 -8.34 -5.86
N ILE A 34 1.92 -8.66 -4.68
CA ILE A 34 1.77 -9.98 -4.06
C ILE A 34 0.29 -10.30 -3.79
N GLU A 35 -0.48 -9.33 -3.31
CA GLU A 35 -1.91 -9.49 -3.04
C GLU A 35 -2.69 -9.82 -4.33
N ILE A 36 -2.45 -9.07 -5.40
CA ILE A 36 -3.06 -9.29 -6.71
C ILE A 36 -2.67 -10.67 -7.24
N ALA A 37 -1.39 -11.03 -7.20
CA ALA A 37 -0.89 -12.31 -7.70
C ALA A 37 -1.53 -13.50 -6.97
N LYS A 38 -1.67 -13.45 -5.64
CA LYS A 38 -2.35 -14.49 -4.87
C LYS A 38 -3.82 -14.63 -5.24
N SER A 39 -4.52 -13.50 -5.44
CA SER A 39 -5.92 -13.49 -5.87
C SER A 39 -6.09 -14.17 -7.23
N GLN A 40 -5.22 -13.86 -8.20
CA GLN A 40 -5.20 -14.48 -9.52
C GLN A 40 -4.95 -15.99 -9.45
N VAL A 41 -3.99 -16.42 -8.64
CA VAL A 41 -3.73 -17.86 -8.41
C VAL A 41 -4.95 -18.55 -7.80
N ASN A 42 -5.59 -17.94 -6.80
CA ASN A 42 -6.78 -18.51 -6.17
C ASN A 42 -7.94 -18.65 -7.16
N LEU A 43 -8.13 -17.66 -8.03
CA LEU A 43 -9.16 -17.68 -9.07
C LEU A 43 -8.87 -18.74 -10.14
N GLY A 44 -7.61 -18.88 -10.58
CA GLY A 44 -7.19 -19.93 -11.51
C GLY A 44 -7.36 -21.34 -10.93
N LEU A 45 -7.05 -21.52 -9.64
CA LEU A 45 -7.27 -22.77 -8.91
C LEU A 45 -8.78 -23.09 -8.80
N TYR A 46 -9.62 -22.10 -8.51
CA TYR A 46 -11.08 -22.26 -8.43
C TYR A 46 -11.70 -22.66 -9.77
N GLY A 47 -11.24 -22.04 -10.87
CA GLY A 47 -11.73 -22.29 -12.22
C GLY A 47 -11.18 -23.57 -12.87
N SER A 48 -10.28 -24.30 -12.20
CA SER A 48 -9.76 -25.58 -12.70
C SER A 48 -10.82 -26.69 -12.63
N ASN A 49 -10.64 -27.79 -13.37
CA ASN A 49 -11.50 -28.97 -13.32
C ASN A 49 -11.29 -29.81 -12.03
N TRP A 50 -11.08 -29.17 -10.88
CA TRP A 50 -10.73 -29.82 -9.62
C TRP A 50 -11.81 -30.80 -9.10
N THR A 51 -13.06 -30.65 -9.53
CA THR A 51 -14.19 -31.49 -9.11
C THR A 51 -14.02 -32.95 -9.54
N VAL A 52 -13.35 -33.20 -10.67
CA VAL A 52 -13.05 -34.55 -11.19
C VAL A 52 -11.70 -35.09 -10.73
N MET A 53 -10.90 -34.30 -10.01
CA MET A 53 -9.59 -34.73 -9.50
C MET A 53 -9.70 -35.58 -8.22
N ASP A 54 -8.60 -36.22 -7.86
CA ASP A 54 -8.54 -37.12 -6.71
C ASP A 54 -8.62 -36.36 -5.35
N LEU A 55 -8.88 -37.11 -4.28
CA LEU A 55 -9.08 -36.54 -2.96
C LEU A 55 -7.82 -35.86 -2.39
N LYS A 56 -6.63 -36.34 -2.76
CA LYS A 56 -5.35 -35.74 -2.35
C LYS A 56 -5.18 -34.39 -3.05
N PHE A 57 -5.44 -34.32 -4.35
CA PHE A 57 -5.42 -33.05 -5.09
C PHE A 57 -6.42 -32.04 -4.50
N LYS A 58 -7.66 -32.45 -4.23
CA LYS A 58 -8.69 -31.58 -3.65
C LYS A 58 -8.27 -31.02 -2.28
N LYS A 59 -7.64 -31.83 -1.42
CA LYS A 59 -7.11 -31.37 -0.13
C LYS A 59 -5.95 -30.38 -0.30
N THR A 60 -5.04 -30.65 -1.22
CA THR A 60 -3.92 -29.74 -1.53
C THR A 60 -4.42 -28.42 -2.11
N LEU A 61 -5.41 -28.47 -3.00
CA LEU A 61 -6.07 -27.31 -3.58
C LEU A 61 -6.69 -26.44 -2.49
N LEU A 62 -7.52 -27.05 -1.63
CA LEU A 62 -8.18 -26.33 -0.53
C LEU A 62 -7.16 -25.70 0.43
N LEU A 63 -6.05 -26.40 0.71
CA LEU A 63 -4.96 -25.85 1.51
C LEU A 63 -4.29 -24.65 0.82
N ALA A 64 -3.97 -24.77 -0.46
CA ALA A 64 -3.34 -23.70 -1.24
C ALA A 64 -4.26 -22.47 -1.34
N MET A 65 -5.55 -22.69 -1.59
CA MET A 65 -6.56 -21.64 -1.60
C MET A 65 -6.67 -20.97 -0.24
N ASN A 66 -6.79 -21.71 0.87
CA ASN A 66 -6.83 -21.13 2.22
C ASN A 66 -5.55 -20.36 2.61
N MET A 67 -4.39 -20.85 2.19
CA MET A 67 -3.11 -20.17 2.43
C MET A 67 -2.99 -18.86 1.63
N ASN A 68 -3.58 -18.81 0.44
CA ASN A 68 -3.58 -17.65 -0.45
C ASN A 68 -4.74 -16.68 -0.18
N SER A 69 -5.90 -17.16 0.26
CA SER A 69 -7.13 -16.39 0.52
C SER A 69 -7.12 -15.70 1.88
N SER A 70 -5.94 -15.36 2.38
CA SER A 70 -5.81 -14.89 3.76
C SER A 70 -6.33 -13.46 3.92
N HIS A 71 -7.63 -13.39 4.18
CA HIS A 71 -8.31 -12.29 4.87
C HIS A 71 -7.62 -11.89 6.21
N ASN A 72 -6.63 -12.68 6.68
CA ASN A 72 -5.82 -12.44 7.89
C ASN A 72 -4.35 -12.12 7.60
N ARG A 73 -3.91 -12.07 6.33
CA ARG A 73 -2.52 -11.83 5.95
C ARG A 73 -2.40 -10.86 4.77
N MET A 74 -3.35 -9.95 4.62
CA MET A 74 -2.96 -8.59 4.30
C MET A 74 -1.86 -8.23 5.29
N MET A 75 -0.69 -7.81 4.80
CA MET A 75 0.46 -7.47 5.65
C MET A 75 0.07 -6.25 6.49
N LYS A 76 -0.63 -6.52 7.59
CA LYS A 76 -1.16 -5.54 8.53
C LYS A 76 0.01 -5.20 9.43
N VAL A 77 0.52 -3.98 9.33
CA VAL A 77 1.46 -3.44 10.34
C VAL A 77 0.75 -3.24 11.67
N SER A 78 -0.57 -3.07 11.61
CA SER A 78 -1.44 -2.89 12.77
C SER A 78 -2.82 -3.48 12.46
N PRO A 79 -3.61 -3.93 13.45
CA PRO A 79 -4.99 -4.41 13.28
C PRO A 79 -5.87 -3.51 12.39
N THR A 80 -5.56 -2.21 12.34
CA THR A 80 -6.30 -1.16 11.63
C THR A 80 -5.63 -0.62 10.36
N SER A 81 -4.40 -1.05 10.01
CA SER A 81 -3.68 -0.53 8.83
C SER A 81 -3.05 -1.64 8.02
N ILE A 82 -3.62 -1.84 6.83
CA ILE A 82 -3.07 -2.66 5.75
C ILE A 82 -2.02 -1.80 5.04
N ILE A 83 -0.77 -2.28 4.95
CA ILE A 83 0.22 -1.60 4.10
C ILE A 83 -0.12 -1.92 2.65
N ASN A 84 -0.65 -0.96 1.91
CA ASN A 84 -0.88 -1.07 0.48
C ASN A 84 -0.79 0.32 -0.18
N LEU A 85 -0.98 0.36 -1.50
CA LEU A 85 -0.98 1.61 -2.26
C LEU A 85 -2.07 2.60 -1.78
N GLU A 86 -3.18 2.07 -1.27
CA GLU A 86 -4.28 2.86 -0.71
C GLU A 86 -3.87 3.58 0.58
N MET A 87 -3.12 2.93 1.47
CA MET A 87 -2.55 3.56 2.67
C MET A 87 -1.60 4.71 2.29
N PHE A 88 -0.74 4.51 1.30
CA PHE A 88 0.13 5.58 0.78
C PHE A 88 -0.69 6.76 0.24
N SER A 89 -1.71 6.49 -0.57
CA SER A 89 -2.62 7.52 -1.10
C SER A 89 -3.34 8.27 0.02
N ARG A 90 -3.82 7.58 1.06
CA ARG A 90 -4.44 8.21 2.23
C ARG A 90 -3.49 9.14 2.97
N VAL A 91 -2.23 8.73 3.17
CA VAL A 91 -1.21 9.58 3.81
C VAL A 91 -0.95 10.83 2.97
N MET A 92 -0.74 10.67 1.66
CA MET A 92 -0.50 11.81 0.74
C MET A 92 -1.68 12.79 0.72
N ASN A 93 -2.91 12.27 0.64
CA ASN A 93 -4.13 13.10 0.66
C ASN A 93 -4.29 13.84 1.99
N MET A 94 -3.99 13.19 3.12
CA MET A 94 -4.06 13.83 4.42
C MET A 94 -3.03 14.95 4.57
N SER A 95 -1.79 14.71 4.11
CA SER A 95 -0.75 15.75 4.08
C SER A 95 -1.18 16.94 3.22
N TYR A 96 -1.73 16.69 2.03
CA TYR A 96 -2.25 17.75 1.16
C TYR A 96 -3.40 18.54 1.82
N SER A 97 -4.36 17.86 2.43
CA SER A 97 -5.49 18.50 3.13
C SER A 97 -5.05 19.36 4.31
N ILE A 98 -4.07 18.90 5.09
CA ILE A 98 -3.53 19.71 6.20
C ILE A 98 -2.86 20.98 5.66
N VAL A 99 -2.04 20.84 4.61
CA VAL A 99 -1.37 21.98 3.97
C VAL A 99 -2.38 22.96 3.37
N SER A 100 -3.42 22.47 2.69
CA SER A 100 -4.43 23.34 2.08
C SER A 100 -5.24 24.11 3.12
N ILE A 101 -5.62 23.48 4.24
CA ILE A 101 -6.30 24.15 5.36
C ILE A 101 -5.40 25.23 5.97
N LEU A 102 -4.13 24.92 6.22
CA LEU A 102 -3.18 25.88 6.79
C LEU A 102 -2.96 27.09 5.87
N LEU A 103 -2.80 26.85 4.56
CA LEU A 103 -2.67 27.91 3.57
C LEU A 103 -3.92 28.78 3.49
N ASN A 104 -5.11 28.18 3.55
CA ASN A 104 -6.36 28.92 3.53
C ASN A 104 -6.58 29.74 4.82
N SER A 105 -6.23 29.20 5.99
CA SER A 105 -6.33 29.91 7.28
C SER A 105 -5.32 31.06 7.46
N SER A 106 -4.26 31.09 6.65
CA SER A 106 -3.24 32.13 6.66
C SER A 106 -3.43 33.19 5.58
N ALA A 107 -4.38 32.99 4.67
CA ALA A 107 -4.84 34.03 3.76
C ALA A 107 -5.70 35.03 4.56
N PRO A 108 -5.42 36.34 4.51
CA PRO A 108 -6.26 37.34 5.17
C PRO A 108 -7.66 37.33 4.54
N ASP A 109 -8.70 37.32 5.38
CA ASP A 109 -10.10 37.36 4.97
C ASP A 109 -10.33 38.54 4.00
N THR A 110 -10.69 38.24 2.74
CA THR A 110 -11.34 39.21 1.85
C THR A 110 -12.80 39.36 2.21
#